data_AF-A0A832ISV4-F1
#
_entry.id   AF-A0A832ISV4-F1
#
_cell.length_a   1.000
_cell.length_b   1.000
_cell.length_c   1.000
_cell.angle_alpha   90.00
_cell.angle_beta   90.00
_cell.angle_gamma   90.00
#
_symmetry.space_group_name_H-M   'P 1'
#
loop_
_entity.id
_entity.type
_entity.pdbx_description
1 polymer ?
#
loop_
_entity_poly.entity_id
_entity_poly.type
_entity_poly.pdbx_seq_one_letter_code
_entity_poly.pdbx_strand_id
1 'polypeptide(L)' 'DYLAAQGRYRHLFKPENRHVIEQIQKDVDEKWEYLQRREEARV' A
#
# COMPACT_ATOMS: atom_id res chain seq x y z
N ASP A 1 3.73 -7.78 6.77
CA ASP A 1 3.26 -7.15 8.04
C ASP A 1 3.96 -5.84 8.41
N TYR A 2 4.13 -4.89 7.47
CA TYR A 2 4.83 -3.63 7.76
C TYR A 2 3.99 -2.67 8.61
N LEU A 3 2.72 -2.44 8.24
CA LEU A 3 1.83 -1.55 8.98
C LEU A 3 1.43 -2.13 10.35
N ALA A 4 1.32 -3.45 10.46
CA ALA A 4 0.92 -4.14 11.69
C ALA A 4 1.97 -4.01 12.81
N ALA A 5 3.26 -3.95 12.44
CA ALA A 5 4.36 -3.76 13.37
C ALA A 5 4.40 -2.35 14.00
N GLN A 6 3.68 -1.38 13.41
CA GLN A 6 3.71 0.02 13.81
C GLN A 6 2.48 0.37 14.65
N GLY A 7 2.68 0.63 15.95
CA GLY A 7 1.59 0.90 16.89
C GLY A 7 0.63 2.03 16.46
N ARG A 8 1.14 3.04 15.74
CA ARG A 8 0.34 4.14 15.18
C ARG A 8 -0.75 3.68 14.20
N TYR A 9 -0.59 2.52 13.55
CA TYR A 9 -1.54 2.00 12.57
C TYR A 9 -2.46 0.92 13.12
N ARG A 10 -2.37 0.60 14.43
CA ARG A 10 -3.21 -0.44 15.07
C ARG A 10 -4.71 -0.23 14.86
N HIS A 11 -5.16 1.03 14.79
CA HIS A 11 -6.57 1.37 14.59
C HIS A 11 -7.09 0.98 13.19
N LEU A 12 -6.21 0.89 12.18
CA LEU A 12 -6.58 0.48 10.82
C LEU A 12 -6.89 -1.01 10.73
N PHE A 13 -6.41 -1.83 11.67
CA PHE A 13 -6.63 -3.27 11.68
C PHE A 13 -7.99 -3.68 12.29
N LYS A 14 -8.82 -2.72 12.70
CA LYS A 14 -10.18 -3.01 13.12
C LYS A 14 -11.04 -3.42 11.90
N PRO A 15 -12.03 -4.32 12.05
CA PRO A 15 -12.84 -4.81 10.93
C PRO A 15 -13.47 -3.70 10.07
N GLU A 16 -13.92 -2.62 10.71
CA GLU A 16 -14.50 -1.46 10.05
C GLU A 16 -13.54 -0.73 9.10
N ASN A 17 -12.23 -0.84 9.32
CA ASN A 17 -11.19 -0.14 8.56
C ASN A 17 -10.48 -1.04 7.54
N ARG A 18 -10.91 -2.30 7.35
CA ARG A 18 -10.24 -3.22 6.40
C ARG A 18 -10.15 -2.66 4.98
N HIS A 19 -11.20 -1.99 4.53
CA HIS A 19 -11.24 -1.31 3.22
C HIS A 19 -10.13 -0.27 3.06
N VAL A 20 -9.70 0.38 4.15
CA VAL A 20 -8.59 1.36 4.13
C VAL A 20 -7.26 0.67 3.87
N ILE A 21 -7.02 -0.49 4.51
CA ILE A 21 -5.80 -1.28 4.29
C ILE A 21 -5.76 -1.80 2.86
N GLU A 22 -6.89 -2.28 2.34
CA GLU A 22 -7.01 -2.73 0.95
C GLU A 22 -6.70 -1.61 -0.04
N GLN A 23 -7.24 -0.40 0.20
CA GLN A 23 -6.96 0.76 -0.64
C GLN A 23 -5.49 1.17 -0.58
N ILE A 24 -4.88 1.19 0.61
CA ILE A 24 -3.45 1.52 0.77
C ILE A 24 -2.58 0.53 -0.03
N GLN A 25 -2.87 -0.76 0.05
CA GLN A 25 -2.11 -1.77 -0.69
C GLN A 25 -2.26 -1.56 -2.20
N LYS A 26 -3.49 -1.35 -2.67
CA LYS A 26 -3.77 -1.07 -4.08
C LYS A 26 -3.01 0.15 -4.60
N ASP A 27 -3.02 1.26 -3.86
CA ASP A 27 -2.33 2.49 -4.25
C ASP A 27 -0.81 2.30 -4.30
N VAL A 28 -0.24 1.49 -3.40
CA VAL A 28 1.19 1.15 -3.41
C VAL A 28 1.52 0.32 -4.64
N ASP A 29 0.71 -0.68 -4.95
CA ASP A 29 0.91 -1.57 -6.11
C ASP A 29 0.81 -0.78 -7.42
N GLU A 30 -0.19 0.08 -7.57
CA GLU A 30 -0.37 0.93 -8.76
C GLU A 30 0.82 1.89 -8.97
N LYS A 31 1.29 2.53 -7.89
CA LYS A 31 2.47 3.41 -7.95
C LYS A 31 3.73 2.63 -8.27
N TRP A 32 3.88 1.43 -7.72
CA TRP A 32 5.02 0.57 -8.01
C TRP A 32 5.06 0.19 -9.49
N GLU A 33 3.94 -0.29 -10.04
CA GLU A 33 3.85 -0.59 -11.48
C GLU A 33 4.15 0.62 -12.36
N TYR A 34 3.65 1.81 -11.99
CA TYR A 34 3.95 3.04 -12.71
C TYR A 34 5.44 3.36 -12.70
N LEU A 35 6.12 3.20 -11.56
CA LEU A 35 7.56 3.43 -11.45
C LEU A 35 8.35 2.41 -12.26
N GLN A 36 7.98 1.14 -12.24
CA GLN A 36 8.59 0.08 -13.04
C GLN A 36 8.47 0.39 -14.54
N ARG A 37 7.27 0.72 -15.03
CA ARG A 37 7.07 1.10 -16.45
C ARG A 37 7.91 2.32 -16.84
N ARG A 38 8.10 3.28 -15.93
CA ARG A 38 8.96 4.45 -16.19
C ARG A 38 10.44 4.10 -16.21
N GLU A 39 10.87 3.13 -15.42
CA GLU A 39 12.24 2.63 -15.41
C GLU A 39 12.52 1.86 -16.70
N GLU A 40 11.64 0.93 -17.07
CA GLU A 40 11.72 0.15 -18.31
C GLU A 40 11.66 1.02 -19.58
N ALA A 41 10.86 2.09 -19.56
CA ALA A 41 10.74 3.02 -20.69
C ALA A 41 11.96 3.96 -20.84
N ARG A 42 12.89 3.98 -19.88
CA ARG A 42 14.20 4.64 -20.06
C ARG A 42 15.13 3.72 -20.86
N VAL A 43 14.86 3.61 -22.17
CA VAL A 43 15.83 3.26 -23.21
C VAL A 43 16.28 4.54 -23.91
#